data_AF-G0VSE1-F1
#
_entry.id   AF-G0VSE1-F1
#
_cell.length_a   1.000
_cell.length_b   1.000
_cell.length_c   1.000
_cell.angle_alpha   90.00
_cell.angle_beta   90.00
_cell.angle_gamma   90.00
#
_symmetry.space_group_name_H-M   'P 1'
#
loop_
_entity.id
_entity.type
_entity.pdbx_description
1 polymer ?
#
loop_
_entity_poly.entity_id
_entity_poly.type
_entity_poly.pdbx_seq_one_letter_code
_entity_poly.pdbx_strand_id
1 'polypeptide(L)'
;MTNTEIMEALKAPFKPEEVMWVIGRKSKDKSKAEAMAYISSRAVMERLDEVVGPDKWEVEYIPADMGTATRTTYKGEETYSIKGFLAKMTLHLPEGDVSRMDGANCTDFSPFKGGITGAMRRVASAFGIGRYLYNLPRQWVPIDQWGNFTERPKLPSWALPEGTVQDEPEPRQSYHREDSYEEHQPQASSTGEVMMPPNTKYAGKPVSSVTDFGYLTWVVNKSRFSEEVKNAAAKVLADQQAAMYDEPA
;
A
#
# COMPACT_ATOMS: atom_id res chain seq x y z
N MET A 1 29.29 19.68 -12.16
CA MET A 1 28.01 20.31 -12.56
C MET A 1 27.85 21.58 -11.75
N THR A 2 27.37 22.67 -12.36
CA THR A 2 26.89 23.87 -11.67
C THR A 2 25.61 23.56 -10.88
N ASN A 3 25.21 24.43 -9.95
CA ASN A 3 23.95 24.23 -9.21
C ASN A 3 22.75 24.12 -10.17
N THR A 4 22.74 24.90 -11.25
CA THR A 4 21.68 24.85 -12.27
C THR A 4 21.64 23.50 -12.98
N GLU A 5 22.79 22.99 -13.43
CA GLU A 5 22.88 21.67 -14.09
C GLU A 5 22.42 20.54 -13.17
N ILE A 6 22.79 20.57 -11.89
CA ILE A 6 22.33 19.61 -10.88
C ILE A 6 20.81 19.64 -10.76
N MET A 7 20.24 20.84 -10.60
CA MET A 7 18.80 21.00 -10.41
C MET A 7 18.00 20.58 -11.65
N GLU A 8 18.55 20.73 -12.85
CA GLU A 8 17.95 20.18 -14.07
C GLU A 8 18.07 18.64 -14.12
N ALA A 9 19.22 18.07 -13.78
CA ALA A 9 19.41 16.62 -13.74
C ALA A 9 18.47 15.91 -12.74
N LEU A 10 18.18 16.55 -11.59
CA LEU A 10 17.21 16.04 -10.61
C LEU A 10 15.76 15.99 -11.14
N LYS A 11 15.42 16.84 -12.13
CA LYS A 11 14.07 16.92 -12.71
C LYS A 11 13.83 15.92 -13.83
N ALA A 12 14.90 15.27 -14.32
CA ALA A 12 14.79 14.39 -15.48
C ALA A 12 13.76 13.27 -15.24
N PRO A 13 12.99 12.88 -16.28
CA PRO A 13 12.00 11.81 -16.15
C PRO A 13 12.62 10.50 -15.66
N PHE A 14 11.82 9.72 -14.93
CA PHE A 14 12.14 8.35 -14.55
C PHE A 14 11.78 7.39 -15.68
N LYS A 15 12.47 6.25 -15.74
CA LYS A 15 12.12 5.20 -16.69
C LYS A 15 10.71 4.66 -16.38
N PRO A 16 9.96 4.19 -17.40
CA PRO A 16 8.61 3.65 -17.21
C PRO A 16 8.48 2.62 -16.09
N GLU A 17 9.48 1.74 -15.95
CA GLU A 17 9.52 0.67 -14.96
C GLU A 17 9.76 1.15 -13.52
N GLU A 18 10.29 2.35 -13.34
CA GLU A 18 10.49 2.99 -12.03
C GLU A 18 9.24 3.76 -11.57
N VAL A 19 8.37 4.11 -12.52
CA VAL A 19 7.08 4.74 -12.24
C VAL A 19 6.06 3.67 -11.87
N MET A 20 5.57 3.76 -10.64
CA MET A 20 4.52 2.89 -10.13
C MET A 20 3.17 3.56 -10.22
N TRP A 21 2.13 2.74 -10.20
CA TRP A 21 0.74 3.20 -10.30
C TRP A 21 -0.07 2.69 -9.12
N VAL A 22 -0.85 3.59 -8.53
CA VAL A 22 -1.82 3.25 -7.49
C VAL A 22 -3.22 3.60 -7.96
N ILE A 23 -4.17 2.80 -7.47
CA ILE A 23 -5.59 2.97 -7.72
C ILE A 23 -6.09 4.21 -6.98
N GLY A 24 -6.57 5.18 -7.73
CA GLY A 24 -7.28 6.35 -7.23
C GLY A 24 -8.78 6.10 -7.15
N ARG A 25 -9.55 7.07 -7.64
CA ARG A 25 -11.02 6.99 -7.66
C ARG A 25 -11.48 5.88 -8.59
N LYS A 26 -12.44 5.07 -8.12
CA LYS A 26 -13.10 4.05 -8.95
C LYS A 26 -14.30 4.67 -9.69
N SER A 27 -14.59 4.17 -10.89
CA SER A 27 -15.80 4.53 -11.64
C SER A 27 -17.04 4.05 -10.89
N LYS A 28 -18.22 4.59 -11.24
CA LYS A 28 -19.49 4.28 -10.56
C LYS A 28 -19.84 2.79 -10.62
N ASP A 29 -19.56 2.15 -11.75
CA ASP A 29 -19.73 0.72 -12.02
C ASP A 29 -18.54 -0.14 -11.52
N LYS A 30 -17.50 0.49 -10.96
CA LYS A 30 -16.26 -0.15 -10.46
C LYS A 30 -15.47 -0.94 -11.51
N SER A 31 -15.71 -0.69 -12.80
CA SER A 31 -14.98 -1.33 -13.91
C SER A 31 -13.65 -0.65 -14.25
N LYS A 32 -13.47 0.61 -13.82
CA LYS A 32 -12.25 1.40 -14.06
C LYS A 32 -11.80 2.12 -12.79
N ALA A 33 -10.53 2.50 -12.75
CA ALA A 33 -10.00 3.43 -11.78
C ALA A 33 -9.10 4.49 -12.40
N GLU A 34 -9.07 5.65 -11.76
CA GLU A 34 -8.04 6.65 -12.00
C GLU A 34 -6.66 6.08 -11.62
N ALA A 35 -5.71 6.13 -12.55
CA ALA A 35 -4.35 5.70 -12.32
C ALA A 35 -3.50 6.87 -11.82
N MET A 36 -2.98 6.75 -10.59
CA MET A 36 -2.13 7.76 -9.97
C MET A 36 -0.68 7.29 -9.99
N ALA A 37 0.18 8.04 -10.68
CA ALA A 37 1.60 7.72 -10.77
C ALA A 37 2.37 8.17 -9.53
N TYR A 38 3.38 7.39 -9.14
CA TYR A 38 4.34 7.77 -8.10
C TYR A 38 5.67 7.02 -8.28
N ILE A 39 6.72 7.52 -7.64
CA ILE A 39 8.01 6.83 -7.53
C ILE A 39 8.24 6.35 -6.11
N SER A 40 9.09 5.34 -5.94
CA SER A 40 9.47 4.86 -4.61
C SER A 40 10.44 5.84 -3.95
N SER A 41 10.54 5.83 -2.62
CA SER A 41 11.62 6.54 -1.93
C SER A 41 13.00 6.02 -2.33
N ARG A 42 13.13 4.75 -2.76
CA ARG A 42 14.39 4.21 -3.28
C ARG A 42 14.78 4.89 -4.59
N ALA A 43 13.86 5.03 -5.53
CA ALA A 43 14.11 5.75 -6.77
C ALA A 43 14.51 7.23 -6.53
N VAL A 44 13.97 7.85 -5.47
CA VAL A 44 14.43 9.18 -5.03
C VAL A 44 15.88 9.14 -4.54
N MET A 45 16.22 8.19 -3.67
CA MET A 45 17.58 8.06 -3.12
C MET A 45 18.60 7.76 -4.23
N GLU A 46 18.30 6.81 -5.12
CA GLU A 46 19.16 6.50 -6.28
C GLU A 46 19.37 7.73 -7.18
N ARG A 47 18.31 8.51 -7.45
CA ARG A 47 18.44 9.76 -8.21
C ARG A 47 19.35 10.77 -7.52
N LEU A 48 19.26 10.90 -6.20
CA LEU A 48 20.11 11.80 -5.43
C LEU A 48 21.56 11.31 -5.46
N ASP A 49 21.79 10.03 -5.21
CA ASP A 49 23.12 9.41 -5.24
C ASP A 49 23.78 9.57 -6.61
N GLU A 50 23.03 9.37 -7.70
CA GLU A 50 23.50 9.52 -9.08
C GLU A 50 23.86 10.98 -9.42
N VAL A 51 23.03 11.94 -9.02
CA VAL A 51 23.14 13.33 -9.49
C VAL A 51 24.03 14.19 -8.59
N VAL A 52 23.88 14.08 -7.27
CA VAL A 52 24.66 14.88 -6.31
C VAL A 52 25.75 14.09 -5.61
N GLY A 53 25.62 12.77 -5.51
CA GLY A 53 26.53 11.89 -4.76
C GLY A 53 25.96 11.50 -3.39
N PRO A 54 26.21 10.26 -2.92
CA PRO A 54 25.60 9.73 -1.70
C PRO A 54 26.04 10.44 -0.41
N ASP A 55 27.13 11.19 -0.44
CA ASP A 55 27.64 11.99 0.68
C ASP A 55 27.23 13.47 0.58
N LYS A 56 26.40 13.85 -0.40
CA LYS A 56 26.02 15.25 -0.70
C LYS A 56 24.55 15.56 -0.48
N TRP A 57 23.81 14.67 0.18
CA TRP A 57 22.46 14.95 0.60
C TRP A 57 22.15 14.30 1.95
N GLU A 58 21.23 14.92 2.67
CA GLU A 58 20.70 14.39 3.91
C GLU A 58 19.20 14.66 4.03
N VAL A 59 18.53 13.86 4.86
CA VAL A 59 17.12 14.06 5.20
C VAL A 59 16.92 13.95 6.71
N GLU A 60 16.32 14.99 7.28
CA GLU A 60 15.88 15.04 8.68
C GLU A 60 14.35 14.85 8.72
N TYR A 61 13.88 13.95 9.60
CA TYR A 61 12.45 13.73 9.82
C TYR A 61 12.01 14.27 11.17
N ILE A 62 11.00 15.14 11.14
CA ILE A 62 10.43 15.79 12.32
C ILE A 62 8.99 15.29 12.49
N PRO A 63 8.65 14.61 13.59
CA PRO A 63 7.26 14.25 13.87
C PRO A 63 6.39 15.50 14.00
N ALA A 64 5.21 15.47 13.37
CA ALA A 64 4.22 16.54 13.43
C ALA A 64 2.91 16.00 14.02
N ASP A 65 2.44 16.63 15.09
CA ASP A 65 1.12 16.40 15.67
C ASP A 65 0.33 17.71 15.58
N MET A 66 -0.70 17.74 14.74
CA MET A 66 -1.58 18.90 14.55
C MET A 66 -2.90 18.74 15.29
N GLY A 67 -2.97 17.83 16.27
CA GLY A 67 -4.15 17.58 17.08
C GLY A 67 -5.19 16.73 16.37
N THR A 68 -6.46 17.07 16.53
CA THR A 68 -7.60 16.31 15.98
C THR A 68 -8.50 17.21 15.16
N ALA A 69 -9.09 16.66 14.11
CA ALA A 69 -10.17 17.29 13.37
C ALA A 69 -11.41 16.39 13.38
N THR A 70 -12.57 17.02 13.33
CA THR A 70 -13.86 16.33 13.18
C THR A 70 -14.37 16.56 11.76
N ARG A 71 -14.81 15.49 11.11
CA ARG A 71 -15.55 15.56 9.83
C ARG A 71 -16.93 14.96 10.01
N THR A 72 -17.92 15.52 9.34
CA THR A 72 -19.24 14.91 9.25
C THR A 72 -19.26 13.91 8.10
N THR A 73 -19.63 12.67 8.40
CA THR A 73 -19.81 11.59 7.41
C THR A 73 -21.27 11.15 7.38
N TYR A 74 -21.63 10.28 6.43
CA TYR A 74 -22.95 9.65 6.40
C TYR A 74 -23.26 8.79 7.64
N LYS A 75 -22.24 8.45 8.44
CA LYS A 75 -22.34 7.69 9.70
C LYS A 75 -22.39 8.59 10.94
N GLY A 76 -22.35 9.92 10.79
CA GLY A 76 -22.26 10.87 11.88
C GLY A 76 -20.90 11.59 11.93
N GLU A 77 -20.63 12.24 13.06
CA GLU A 77 -19.36 12.93 13.30
C GLU A 77 -18.24 11.93 13.58
N GLU A 78 -17.12 12.09 12.87
CA GLU A 78 -15.92 11.29 13.03
C GLU A 78 -14.75 12.21 13.38
N THR A 79 -14.19 12.03 14.58
CA THR A 79 -12.97 12.70 15.02
C THR A 79 -11.76 11.84 14.70
N TYR A 80 -10.75 12.42 14.04
CA TYR A 80 -9.51 11.75 13.67
C TYR A 80 -8.29 12.61 14.03
N SER A 81 -7.18 11.96 14.38
CA SER A 81 -5.91 12.65 14.64
C SER A 81 -5.22 13.06 13.35
N ILE A 82 -4.65 14.26 13.34
CA ILE A 82 -3.81 14.76 12.26
C ILE A 82 -2.36 14.65 12.70
N LYS A 83 -1.76 13.52 12.36
CA LYS A 83 -0.35 13.22 12.65
C LYS A 83 0.40 12.96 11.36
N GLY A 84 1.68 13.27 11.34
CA GLY A 84 2.53 13.08 10.18
C GLY A 84 4.00 13.31 10.47
N PHE A 85 4.77 13.44 9.41
CA PHE A 85 6.18 13.79 9.45
C PHE A 85 6.44 14.93 8.49
N LEU A 86 7.24 15.91 8.93
CA LEU A 86 7.95 16.81 8.04
C LEU A 86 9.27 16.14 7.68
N ALA A 87 9.67 16.24 6.41
CA ALA A 87 10.99 15.88 5.93
C ALA A 87 11.67 17.15 5.46
N LYS A 88 12.81 17.48 6.07
CA LYS A 88 13.72 18.53 5.59
C LYS A 88 14.86 17.84 4.86
N MET A 89 15.03 18.17 3.59
CA MET A 89 16.12 17.65 2.77
C MET A 89 17.08 18.77 2.45
N THR A 90 18.36 18.50 2.63
CA THR A 90 19.46 19.43 2.37
C THR A 90 20.38 18.80 1.34
N LEU A 91 20.68 19.56 0.28
CA LEU A 91 21.65 19.19 -0.75
C LEU A 91 22.89 20.08 -0.59
N HIS A 92 24.06 19.45 -0.55
CA HIS A 92 25.36 20.12 -0.47
C HIS A 92 25.90 20.38 -1.87
N LEU A 93 25.55 21.54 -2.43
CA LEU A 93 25.86 21.89 -3.81
C LEU A 93 27.13 22.76 -3.90
N PRO A 94 27.81 22.81 -5.07
CA PRO A 94 29.04 23.58 -5.24
C PRO A 94 28.95 25.07 -4.88
N GLU A 95 27.80 25.71 -5.13
CA GLU A 95 27.60 27.15 -4.84
C GLU A 95 26.90 27.39 -3.49
N GLY A 96 26.77 26.34 -2.67
CA GLY A 96 26.19 26.41 -1.33
C GLY A 96 24.99 25.49 -1.13
N ASP A 97 24.68 25.26 0.14
CA ASP A 97 23.65 24.32 0.55
C ASP A 97 22.24 24.85 0.23
N VAL A 98 21.39 23.95 -0.27
CA VAL A 98 19.97 24.24 -0.51
C VAL A 98 19.12 23.31 0.31
N SER A 99 18.25 23.88 1.14
CA SER A 99 17.29 23.11 1.95
C SER A 99 15.85 23.37 1.51
N ARG A 100 15.02 22.32 1.55
CA ARG A 100 13.57 22.39 1.37
C ARG A 100 12.89 21.50 2.41
N MET A 101 11.64 21.78 2.71
CA MET A 101 10.84 20.99 3.65
C MET A 101 9.42 20.82 3.12
N ASP A 102 8.88 19.62 3.28
CA ASP A 102 7.48 19.28 3.04
C ASP A 102 7.11 18.14 4.00
N GLY A 103 5.83 17.77 4.11
CA GLY A 103 5.39 16.72 5.01
C GLY A 103 4.24 15.90 4.49
N ALA A 104 4.03 14.75 5.11
CA ALA A 104 2.91 13.87 4.83
C ALA A 104 2.28 13.36 6.12
N ASN A 105 0.96 13.17 6.06
CA ASN A 105 0.22 12.53 7.14
C ASN A 105 0.58 11.03 7.22
N CYS A 106 0.38 10.47 8.41
CA CYS A 106 0.36 9.04 8.62
C CYS A 106 -0.73 8.37 7.77
N THR A 107 -0.46 7.15 7.29
CA THR A 107 -1.44 6.35 6.53
C THR A 107 -2.16 5.36 7.43
N ASP A 108 -3.40 4.97 7.09
CA ASP A 108 -4.18 4.03 7.90
C ASP A 108 -3.59 2.62 7.99
N PHE A 109 -2.88 2.16 6.95
CA PHE A 109 -2.33 0.79 6.90
C PHE A 109 -1.00 0.65 7.63
N SER A 110 -0.07 1.59 7.42
CA SER A 110 1.24 1.59 8.09
C SER A 110 1.63 3.03 8.47
N PRO A 111 1.05 3.58 9.56
CA PRO A 111 1.14 5.00 9.93
C PRO A 111 2.55 5.59 9.84
N PHE A 112 3.51 4.97 10.53
CA PHE A 112 4.88 5.44 10.62
C PHE A 112 5.60 5.42 9.26
N LYS A 113 5.69 4.24 8.63
CA LYS A 113 6.40 4.08 7.34
C LYS A 113 5.74 4.90 6.22
N GLY A 114 4.41 4.96 6.21
CA GLY A 114 3.63 5.73 5.23
C GLY A 114 3.88 7.23 5.34
N GLY A 115 3.90 7.76 6.57
CA GLY A 115 4.21 9.16 6.83
C GLY A 115 5.63 9.54 6.38
N ILE A 116 6.65 8.78 6.79
CA ILE A 116 8.06 9.01 6.41
C ILE A 116 8.25 8.91 4.88
N THR A 117 7.74 7.84 4.27
CA THR A 117 7.84 7.62 2.81
C THR A 117 7.12 8.74 2.04
N GLY A 118 5.95 9.15 2.52
CA GLY A 118 5.19 10.27 1.98
C GLY A 118 5.99 11.58 2.05
N ALA A 119 6.52 11.92 3.21
CA ALA A 119 7.27 13.15 3.44
C ALA A 119 8.54 13.20 2.57
N MET A 120 9.30 12.09 2.49
CA MET A 120 10.48 11.95 1.63
C MET A 120 10.17 12.26 0.17
N ARG A 121 9.12 11.67 -0.39
CA ARG A 121 8.75 11.89 -1.80
C ARG A 121 8.28 13.32 -2.05
N ARG A 122 7.58 13.92 -1.08
CA ARG A 122 7.09 15.30 -1.18
C ARG A 122 8.23 16.31 -1.12
N VAL A 123 9.17 16.15 -0.18
CA VAL A 123 10.35 17.04 -0.13
C VAL A 123 11.26 16.85 -1.35
N ALA A 124 11.40 15.63 -1.87
CA ALA A 124 12.11 15.38 -3.13
C ALA A 124 11.42 16.10 -4.31
N SER A 125 10.09 16.09 -4.34
CA SER A 125 9.33 16.88 -5.30
C SER A 125 9.59 18.38 -5.15
N ALA A 126 9.92 18.90 -3.97
CA ALA A 126 10.33 20.30 -3.77
C ALA A 126 11.62 20.67 -4.55
N PHE A 127 12.50 19.70 -4.82
CA PHE A 127 13.67 19.82 -5.70
C PHE A 127 13.38 19.48 -7.17
N GLY A 128 12.16 19.02 -7.49
CA GLY A 128 11.75 18.69 -8.85
C GLY A 128 11.73 17.18 -9.16
N ILE A 129 12.30 16.36 -8.29
CA ILE A 129 12.37 14.90 -8.46
C ILE A 129 10.95 14.32 -8.50
N GLY A 130 10.59 13.71 -9.63
CA GLY A 130 9.26 13.14 -9.85
C GLY A 130 8.11 14.17 -9.85
N ARG A 131 8.39 15.48 -9.79
CA ARG A 131 7.35 16.52 -9.78
C ARG A 131 6.48 16.50 -11.04
N TYR A 132 7.08 16.13 -12.16
CA TYR A 132 6.38 16.03 -13.44
C TYR A 132 5.21 15.03 -13.42
N LEU A 133 5.23 14.03 -12.51
CA LEU A 133 4.17 13.04 -12.37
C LEU A 133 2.83 13.66 -11.92
N TYR A 134 2.87 14.78 -11.20
CA TYR A 134 1.66 15.53 -10.81
C TYR A 134 0.97 16.22 -12.00
N ASN A 135 1.69 16.41 -13.11
CA ASN A 135 1.19 17.04 -14.33
C ASN A 135 0.67 16.02 -15.35
N LEU A 136 0.68 14.73 -15.02
CA LEU A 136 0.15 13.70 -15.90
C LEU A 136 -1.37 13.90 -16.11
N PRO A 137 -1.87 13.71 -17.35
CA PRO A 137 -3.30 13.70 -17.58
C PRO A 137 -3.95 12.56 -16.81
N ARG A 138 -5.18 12.76 -16.35
CA ARG A 138 -5.95 11.71 -15.69
C ARG A 138 -6.19 10.55 -16.64
N GLN A 139 -5.85 9.34 -16.22
CA GLN A 139 -6.07 8.12 -16.98
C GLN A 139 -7.05 7.22 -16.24
N TRP A 140 -8.14 6.86 -16.90
CA TRP A 140 -9.11 5.89 -16.39
C TRP A 140 -8.84 4.53 -17.00
N VAL A 141 -8.27 3.63 -16.20
CA VAL A 141 -7.76 2.35 -16.67
C VAL A 141 -8.66 1.23 -16.15
N PRO A 142 -8.96 0.21 -16.97
CA PRO A 142 -9.72 -0.96 -16.55
C PRO A 142 -9.12 -1.65 -15.32
N ILE A 143 -10.01 -2.13 -14.44
CA ILE A 143 -9.63 -2.87 -13.23
C ILE A 143 -10.43 -4.16 -13.09
N ASP A 144 -9.84 -5.15 -12.43
CA ASP A 144 -10.52 -6.39 -12.06
C ASP A 144 -11.43 -6.21 -10.83
N GLN A 145 -12.14 -7.27 -10.47
CA GLN A 145 -13.03 -7.28 -9.29
C GLN A 145 -12.30 -7.07 -7.95
N TRP A 146 -10.99 -7.33 -7.90
CA TRP A 146 -10.14 -7.12 -6.73
C TRP A 146 -9.56 -5.69 -6.69
N GLY A 147 -9.75 -4.92 -7.77
CA GLY A 147 -9.28 -3.55 -7.90
C GLY A 147 -7.84 -3.44 -8.38
N ASN A 148 -7.29 -4.44 -9.07
CA ASN A 148 -6.00 -4.33 -9.76
C ASN A 148 -6.22 -3.84 -11.19
N PHE A 149 -5.26 -3.07 -11.72
CA PHE A 149 -5.28 -2.71 -13.13
C PHE A 149 -5.14 -3.94 -14.02
N THR A 150 -6.02 -4.08 -15.01
CA THR A 150 -5.93 -5.14 -16.02
C THR A 150 -5.13 -4.70 -17.25
N GLU A 151 -4.94 -3.38 -17.39
CA GLU A 151 -4.11 -2.76 -18.41
C GLU A 151 -3.10 -1.83 -17.75
N ARG A 152 -1.92 -1.65 -18.34
CA ARG A 152 -0.94 -0.72 -17.77
C ARG A 152 -1.26 0.72 -18.16
N PRO A 153 -1.32 1.67 -17.21
CA PRO A 153 -1.34 3.09 -17.54
C PRO A 153 -0.05 3.46 -18.30
N LYS A 154 -0.17 4.37 -19.28
CA LYS A 154 0.94 4.74 -20.17
C LYS A 154 1.45 6.14 -19.82
N LEU A 155 2.75 6.38 -19.97
CA LEU A 155 3.29 7.74 -19.79
C LEU A 155 3.23 8.46 -21.14
N PRO A 156 2.88 9.75 -21.18
CA PRO A 156 3.00 10.54 -22.39
C PRO A 156 4.48 10.72 -22.76
N SER A 157 4.76 10.99 -24.04
CA SER A 157 6.13 11.09 -24.57
C SER A 157 7.02 12.10 -23.83
N TRP A 158 6.46 13.24 -23.39
CA TRP A 158 7.20 14.26 -22.63
C TRP A 158 7.61 13.80 -21.22
N ALA A 159 6.97 12.75 -20.70
CA ALA A 159 7.19 12.20 -19.36
C ALA A 159 8.11 10.95 -19.39
N LEU A 160 8.77 10.71 -20.53
CA LEU A 160 9.74 9.64 -20.73
C LEU A 160 11.16 10.22 -20.84
N PRO A 161 12.18 9.49 -20.40
CA PRO A 161 13.56 9.85 -20.72
C PRO A 161 13.78 9.86 -22.25
N GLU A 162 14.70 10.69 -22.74
CA GLU A 162 15.02 10.74 -24.17
C GLU A 162 15.45 9.37 -24.69
N GLY A 163 14.97 9.01 -25.90
CA GLY A 163 15.28 7.73 -26.54
C GLY A 163 14.55 6.51 -25.96
N THR A 164 13.70 6.67 -24.94
CA THR A 164 12.92 5.56 -24.37
C THR A 164 11.67 5.30 -25.20
N VAL A 165 11.52 4.08 -25.71
CA VAL A 165 10.26 3.58 -26.26
C VAL A 165 9.54 2.84 -25.14
N GLN A 166 8.27 3.13 -24.88
CA GLN A 166 7.46 2.30 -23.99
C GLN A 166 7.09 1.01 -24.72
N ASP A 167 7.96 0.01 -24.63
CA ASP A 167 7.62 -1.36 -24.99
C ASP A 167 6.50 -1.86 -24.05
N GLU A 168 5.53 -2.61 -24.58
CA GLU A 168 4.57 -3.33 -23.76
C GLU A 168 5.28 -4.53 -23.12
N PRO A 169 5.57 -4.52 -21.79
CA PRO A 169 6.18 -5.68 -21.18
C PRO A 169 5.11 -6.73 -20.92
N GLU A 170 5.48 -8.00 -21.08
CA GLU A 170 4.74 -9.17 -20.57
C GLU A 170 4.19 -8.89 -19.15
N PRO A 171 2.95 -9.32 -18.85
CA PRO A 171 2.31 -9.04 -17.58
C PRO A 171 3.16 -9.58 -16.43
N ARG A 172 3.94 -8.70 -15.77
CA ARG A 172 4.53 -9.03 -14.47
C ARG A 172 3.38 -9.37 -13.53
N GLN A 173 3.36 -10.62 -13.07
CA GLN A 173 2.56 -11.04 -11.92
C GLN A 173 2.71 -9.98 -10.84
N SER A 174 1.58 -9.58 -10.26
CA SER A 174 1.55 -8.63 -9.15
C SER A 174 2.65 -9.01 -8.16
N TYR A 175 3.52 -8.06 -7.81
CA TYR A 175 4.38 -8.19 -6.63
C TYR A 175 3.46 -8.19 -5.41
N HIS A 176 2.78 -9.31 -5.17
CA HIS A 176 2.62 -9.78 -3.81
C HIS A 176 4.04 -9.95 -3.30
N ARG A 177 4.42 -9.08 -2.37
CA ARG A 177 5.47 -9.42 -1.43
C ARG A 177 4.96 -10.65 -0.69
N GLU A 178 5.34 -11.83 -1.18
CA GLU A 178 5.44 -12.99 -0.34
C GLU A 178 6.53 -12.63 0.66
N ASP A 179 6.12 -12.08 1.81
CA ASP A 179 6.91 -12.32 3.00
C ASP A 179 6.93 -13.84 3.11
N SER A 180 8.10 -14.43 2.85
CA SER A 180 8.35 -15.86 2.95
C SER A 180 8.06 -16.27 4.39
N TYR A 181 6.84 -16.75 4.63
CA TYR A 181 6.52 -17.49 5.83
C TYR A 181 7.33 -18.78 5.74
N GLU A 182 8.39 -18.90 6.54
CA GLU A 182 8.97 -20.19 6.83
C GLU A 182 7.86 -21.09 7.39
N GLU A 183 7.48 -22.10 6.61
CA GLU A 183 6.57 -23.18 7.01
C GLU A 183 7.14 -23.84 8.27
N HIS A 184 6.66 -23.41 9.42
CA HIS A 184 6.76 -24.21 10.62
C HIS A 184 5.72 -25.31 10.51
N GLN A 185 6.17 -26.51 10.18
CA GLN A 185 5.33 -27.71 10.23
C GLN A 185 4.72 -27.83 11.64
N PRO A 186 3.38 -27.85 11.78
CA PRO A 186 2.78 -28.08 13.08
C PRO A 186 3.08 -29.50 13.55
N GLN A 187 3.63 -29.61 14.76
CA GLN A 187 3.68 -30.87 15.49
C GLN A 187 2.24 -31.37 15.71
N ALA A 188 1.98 -32.61 15.28
CA ALA A 188 0.69 -33.27 15.45
C ALA A 188 0.34 -33.42 16.94
N SER A 189 -0.76 -32.81 17.39
CA SER A 189 -1.36 -33.09 18.70
C SER A 189 -2.33 -34.26 18.60
N SER A 190 -2.16 -35.21 19.51
CA SER A 190 -2.77 -36.55 19.57
C SER A 190 -4.23 -36.61 20.05
N THR A 191 -5.07 -35.66 19.65
CA THR A 191 -6.52 -35.69 19.90
C THR A 191 -7.18 -35.36 18.59
N GLY A 192 -7.99 -36.26 18.03
CA GLY A 192 -8.62 -36.16 16.70
C GLY A 192 -9.66 -35.04 16.55
N GLU A 193 -9.49 -33.94 17.27
CA GLU A 193 -10.27 -32.71 17.14
C GLU A 193 -9.61 -31.80 16.10
N VAL A 194 -10.42 -31.36 15.15
CA VAL A 194 -9.99 -30.41 14.12
C VAL A 194 -9.77 -29.04 14.77
N MET A 195 -8.56 -28.51 14.64
CA MET A 195 -8.14 -27.25 15.26
C MET A 195 -8.25 -26.08 14.28
N MET A 196 -8.53 -24.90 14.81
CA MET A 196 -8.49 -23.67 14.04
C MET A 196 -7.04 -23.32 13.63
N PRO A 197 -6.80 -22.95 12.37
CA PRO A 197 -5.45 -22.68 11.86
C PRO A 197 -4.72 -21.56 12.65
N PRO A 198 -3.37 -21.56 12.63
CA PRO A 198 -2.59 -20.47 13.21
C PRO A 198 -2.89 -19.13 12.52
N ASN A 199 -2.65 -18.02 13.22
CA ASN A 199 -2.92 -16.64 12.76
C ASN A 199 -4.39 -16.34 12.44
N THR A 200 -5.31 -17.05 13.09
CA THR A 200 -6.76 -16.81 13.00
C THR A 200 -7.32 -16.29 14.32
N LYS A 201 -8.53 -15.74 14.30
CA LYS A 201 -9.24 -15.22 15.50
C LYS A 201 -9.35 -16.26 16.63
N TYR A 202 -9.42 -17.55 16.29
CA TYR A 202 -9.57 -18.66 17.23
C TYR A 202 -8.41 -19.66 17.16
N ALA A 203 -7.21 -19.21 16.74
CA ALA A 203 -6.04 -20.06 16.55
C ALA A 203 -5.78 -20.99 17.75
N GLY A 204 -5.54 -22.28 17.46
CA GLY A 204 -5.24 -23.28 18.49
C GLY A 204 -6.44 -23.69 19.34
N LYS A 205 -7.67 -23.26 19.01
CA LYS A 205 -8.91 -23.78 19.61
C LYS A 205 -9.53 -24.87 18.73
N PRO A 206 -10.21 -25.87 19.31
CA PRO A 206 -11.02 -26.81 18.54
C PRO A 206 -12.13 -26.07 17.78
N VAL A 207 -12.37 -26.46 16.53
CA VAL A 207 -13.45 -25.87 15.71
C VAL A 207 -14.81 -26.03 16.40
N SER A 208 -15.02 -27.15 17.10
CA SER A 208 -16.22 -27.44 17.90
C SER A 208 -16.48 -26.45 19.04
N SER A 209 -15.46 -25.76 19.54
CA SER A 209 -15.58 -24.80 20.66
C SER A 209 -15.99 -23.39 20.22
N VAL A 210 -16.10 -23.13 18.91
CA VAL A 210 -16.38 -21.79 18.37
C VAL A 210 -17.89 -21.56 18.28
N THR A 211 -18.38 -20.56 19.00
CA THR A 211 -19.81 -20.17 19.02
C THR A 211 -20.12 -18.96 18.13
N ASP A 212 -19.10 -18.37 17.48
CA ASP A 212 -19.24 -17.20 16.63
C ASP A 212 -19.78 -17.58 15.25
N PHE A 213 -21.10 -17.52 15.12
CA PHE A 213 -21.83 -17.86 13.91
C PHE A 213 -21.33 -17.13 12.66
N GLY A 214 -21.05 -15.83 12.77
CA GLY A 214 -20.57 -15.01 11.66
C GLY A 214 -19.18 -15.43 11.20
N TYR A 215 -18.30 -15.75 12.16
CA TYR A 215 -16.97 -16.26 11.87
C TYR A 215 -17.02 -17.65 11.21
N LEU A 216 -17.81 -18.59 11.76
CA LEU A 216 -17.96 -19.92 11.16
C LEU A 216 -18.56 -19.84 9.74
N THR A 217 -19.53 -18.95 9.51
CA THR A 217 -20.11 -18.72 8.18
C THR A 217 -19.05 -18.21 7.19
N TRP A 218 -18.15 -17.33 7.64
CA TRP A 218 -17.01 -16.89 6.83
C TRP A 218 -16.00 -18.03 6.58
N VAL A 219 -15.73 -18.86 7.58
CA VAL A 219 -14.85 -20.04 7.46
C VAL A 219 -15.34 -20.96 6.34
N VAL A 220 -16.62 -21.33 6.35
CA VAL A 220 -17.20 -22.23 5.35
C VAL A 220 -17.21 -21.61 3.94
N ASN A 221 -17.61 -20.34 3.82
CA ASN A 221 -17.95 -19.77 2.50
C ASN A 221 -16.83 -18.94 1.86
N LYS A 222 -15.86 -18.44 2.63
CA LYS A 222 -14.92 -17.39 2.17
C LYS A 222 -13.47 -17.65 2.56
N SER A 223 -13.19 -18.57 3.49
CA SER A 223 -11.81 -18.86 3.90
C SER A 223 -11.08 -19.75 2.89
N ARG A 224 -9.74 -19.70 2.96
CA ARG A 224 -8.84 -20.63 2.27
C ARG A 224 -8.34 -21.75 3.20
N PHE A 225 -9.05 -22.02 4.30
CA PHE A 225 -8.66 -23.09 5.22
C PHE A 225 -8.83 -24.45 4.56
N SER A 226 -8.20 -25.49 5.14
CA SER A 226 -8.34 -26.85 4.66
C SER A 226 -9.81 -27.30 4.67
N GLU A 227 -10.15 -28.21 3.76
CA GLU A 227 -11.51 -28.76 3.70
C GLU A 227 -11.90 -29.47 5.01
N GLU A 228 -10.93 -30.00 5.75
CA GLU A 228 -11.15 -30.54 7.09
C GLU A 228 -11.72 -29.49 8.08
N VAL A 229 -11.12 -28.29 8.11
CA VAL A 229 -11.58 -27.18 8.97
C VAL A 229 -12.93 -26.65 8.51
N LYS A 230 -13.15 -26.54 7.19
CA LYS A 230 -14.44 -26.09 6.64
C LYS A 230 -15.57 -27.08 6.94
N ASN A 231 -15.34 -28.37 6.78
CA ASN A 231 -16.33 -29.41 7.08
C ASN A 231 -16.66 -29.46 8.58
N ALA A 232 -15.65 -29.33 9.45
CA ALA A 232 -15.87 -29.22 10.89
C ALA A 232 -16.70 -27.97 11.24
N ALA A 233 -16.40 -26.81 10.64
CA ALA A 233 -17.15 -25.57 10.86
C ALA A 233 -18.59 -25.64 10.34
N ALA A 234 -18.83 -26.31 9.21
CA ALA A 234 -20.16 -26.51 8.65
C ALA A 234 -21.03 -27.38 9.56
N LYS A 235 -20.45 -28.41 10.19
CA LYS A 235 -21.16 -29.25 11.17
C LYS A 235 -21.57 -28.43 12.39
N VAL A 236 -20.67 -27.64 12.95
CA VAL A 236 -20.96 -26.78 14.11
C VAL A 236 -22.04 -25.74 13.78
N LEU A 237 -22.03 -25.16 12.57
CA LEU A 237 -23.10 -24.27 12.11
C LEU A 237 -24.45 -24.95 12.02
N ALA A 238 -24.50 -26.16 11.47
CA ALA A 238 -25.74 -26.93 11.36
C ALA A 238 -26.31 -27.28 12.75
N ASP A 239 -25.45 -27.69 13.68
CA ASP A 239 -25.84 -28.00 15.06
C ASP A 239 -26.35 -26.74 15.80
N GLN A 240 -25.69 -25.59 15.60
CA GLN A 240 -26.12 -24.29 16.16
C GLN A 240 -27.45 -23.81 15.56
N GLN A 241 -27.67 -24.02 14.26
CA GLN A 241 -28.94 -23.70 13.61
C GLN A 241 -30.06 -24.59 14.12
N ALA A 242 -29.82 -25.90 14.22
CA ALA A 242 -30.80 -26.85 14.74
C ALA A 242 -31.21 -26.51 16.19
N ALA A 243 -30.25 -26.18 17.05
CA ALA A 243 -30.52 -25.76 18.44
C ALA A 243 -31.34 -24.46 18.55
N MET A 244 -31.30 -23.59 17.54
CA MET A 244 -32.05 -22.33 17.51
C MET A 244 -33.53 -22.52 17.11
N TYR A 245 -33.89 -23.68 16.55
CA TYR A 245 -35.25 -24.01 16.10
C TYR A 245 -35.96 -25.06 16.98
N ASP A 246 -35.30 -25.58 18.02
CA ASP A 246 -35.81 -26.63 18.92
C ASP A 246 -36.20 -26.10 20.33
N GLU A 247 -36.34 -24.79 20.53
CA GLU A 247 -36.87 -24.25 21.79
C GLU A 247 -38.38 -24.58 21.93
N PRO A 248 -38.83 -25.29 22.98
CA PRO A 248 -40.25 -25.51 23.23
C PRO A 248 -40.94 -24.19 23.59
N ALA A 249 -42.12 -23.97 23.01
CA ALA A 249 -43.03 -22.86 23.30
C ALA A 249 -43.53 -22.86 24.76
#